data_AF-A0A178GHP6-F1
#
_entry.id   AF-A0A178GHP6-F1
#
_cell.length_a   1.000
_cell.length_b   1.000
_cell.length_c   1.000
_cell.angle_alpha   90.00
_cell.angle_beta   90.00
_cell.angle_gamma   90.00
#
_symmetry.space_group_name_H-M   'P 1'
#
loop_
_entity.id
_entity.type
_entity.pdbx_description
1 polymer ?
#
loop_
_entity_poly.entity_id
_entity_poly.type
_entity_poly.pdbx_seq_one_letter_code
_entity_poly.pdbx_strand_id
1 'polypeptide(L)'
;MTQETLVLVYDEALKVHGSATHDINGKLKFLAEYLSLYAKLRNEAALIEIKTLTVRFKYRSRSRTYWVFDMPEISNKKLYIEYLFDLMGEFKRL
;
A
#
# COMPACT_ATOMS: atom_id res chain seq x y z
N MET A 1 -2.48 -6.20 27.54
CA MET A 1 -1.33 -6.01 26.63
C MET A 1 -0.70 -4.69 26.99
N THR A 2 0.58 -4.69 27.37
CA THR A 2 1.26 -3.49 27.87
C THR A 2 1.96 -2.77 26.72
N GLN A 3 2.20 -1.47 26.90
CA GLN A 3 2.98 -0.65 25.97
C GLN A 3 4.38 -1.25 25.74
N GLU A 4 4.97 -1.85 26.78
CA GLU A 4 6.26 -2.54 26.71
C GLU A 4 6.28 -3.70 25.72
N THR A 5 5.19 -4.49 25.64
CA THR A 5 5.10 -5.59 24.67
C THR A 5 5.13 -5.07 23.23
N LEU A 6 4.41 -3.97 22.94
CA LEU A 6 4.37 -3.38 21.60
C LEU A 6 5.74 -2.80 21.19
N VAL A 7 6.46 -2.19 22.13
CA VAL A 7 7.82 -1.68 21.91
C VAL A 7 8.78 -2.82 21.57
N LEU A 8 8.70 -3.93 22.30
CA LEU A 8 9.53 -5.11 22.02
C LEU A 8 9.27 -5.68 20.60
N VAL A 9 8.00 -5.80 20.18
CA VAL A 9 7.69 -6.28 18.82
C VAL A 9 8.23 -5.32 17.75
N TYR A 10 8.15 -4.01 18.03
CA TYR A 10 8.65 -2.98 17.12
C TYR A 10 10.17 -3.06 16.94
N ASP A 11 10.93 -3.18 18.02
CA ASP A 11 12.39 -3.27 17.96
C ASP A 11 12.83 -4.54 17.22
N GLU A 12 12.13 -5.65 17.42
CA GLU A 12 12.38 -6.90 16.69
C GLU A 12 12.02 -6.78 15.20
N ALA A 13 10.90 -6.15 14.85
CA ALA A 13 10.54 -5.88 13.46
C ALA A 13 11.60 -5.00 12.78
N LEU A 14 12.13 -3.99 13.47
CA LEU A 14 13.15 -3.09 12.93
C LEU A 14 14.48 -3.80 12.63
N LYS A 15 14.90 -4.75 13.48
CA LYS A 15 16.07 -5.60 13.23
C LYS A 15 15.90 -6.46 11.98
N VAL A 16 14.71 -7.02 11.77
CA VAL A 16 14.39 -7.85 10.60
C VAL A 16 14.34 -7.01 9.32
N HIS A 17 13.75 -5.82 9.40
CA HIS A 17 13.57 -4.93 8.26
C HIS A 17 14.88 -4.26 7.79
N GLY A 18 15.87 -4.10 8.68
CA GLY A 18 17.21 -3.59 8.38
C GLY A 18 17.33 -2.06 8.28
N SER A 19 16.37 -1.38 7.64
CA SER A 19 16.26 0.09 7.67
C SER A 19 14.82 0.51 7.44
N ALA A 20 14.31 1.50 8.19
CA ALA A 20 13.01 2.09 7.93
C ALA A 20 13.05 2.87 6.60
N THR A 21 12.78 2.22 5.48
CA THR A 21 12.69 2.90 4.19
C THR A 21 11.43 3.77 4.18
N HIS A 22 11.58 5.03 3.73
CA HIS A 22 10.50 6.00 3.76
C HIS A 22 9.48 5.84 2.61
N ASP A 23 9.77 4.98 1.63
CA ASP A 23 8.87 4.69 0.53
C ASP A 23 7.66 3.84 0.97
N ILE A 24 6.58 3.92 0.19
CA ILE A 24 5.30 3.29 0.52
C ILE A 24 5.44 1.77 0.64
N ASN A 25 6.27 1.14 -0.20
CA ASN A 25 6.46 -0.31 -0.15
C ASN A 25 7.26 -0.71 1.09
N GLY A 26 8.26 0.08 1.48
CA GLY A 26 8.99 -0.04 2.74
C GLY A 26 8.08 -0.10 3.96
N LYS A 27 7.23 0.93 4.11
CA LYS A 27 6.30 1.05 5.24
C LYS A 27 5.28 -0.10 5.29
N LEU A 28 4.77 -0.54 4.14
CA LEU A 28 3.83 -1.66 4.08
C LEU A 28 4.49 -2.99 4.45
N LYS A 29 5.73 -3.23 4.00
CA LYS A 29 6.52 -4.41 4.37
C LYS A 29 6.85 -4.42 5.87
N PHE A 30 7.29 -3.29 6.42
CA PHE A 30 7.55 -3.16 7.86
C PHE A 30 6.31 -3.49 8.71
N LEU A 31 5.15 -2.96 8.33
CA LEU A 31 3.90 -3.24 9.03
C LEU A 31 3.53 -4.73 8.97
N ALA A 32 3.72 -5.38 7.82
CA ALA A 32 3.47 -6.81 7.69
C ALA A 32 4.42 -7.66 8.55
N GLU A 33 5.70 -7.30 8.61
CA GLU A 33 6.69 -7.96 9.47
C GLU A 33 6.32 -7.81 10.96
N TYR A 34 5.94 -6.61 11.38
CA TYR A 34 5.45 -6.34 12.73
C TYR A 34 4.22 -7.21 13.08
N LEU A 35 3.21 -7.24 12.21
CA LEU A 35 2.00 -8.04 12.42
C LEU A 35 2.29 -9.55 12.48
N SER A 36 3.28 -10.02 11.71
CA SER A 36 3.73 -11.41 11.73
C SER A 36 4.37 -11.78 13.06
N LEU A 37 5.27 -10.93 13.57
CA LEU A 37 5.91 -11.11 14.87
C LEU A 37 4.90 -11.05 16.02
N TYR A 38 3.92 -10.16 15.92
CA TYR A 38 2.83 -10.08 16.87
C TYR A 38 2.02 -11.37 16.97
N ALA A 39 1.63 -11.95 15.83
CA ALA A 39 0.90 -13.22 15.78
C ALA A 39 1.72 -14.38 16.37
N LYS A 40 3.03 -14.43 16.05
CA LYS A 40 3.96 -15.41 16.63
C LYS A 40 4.02 -15.34 18.16
N LEU A 41 4.07 -14.14 18.74
CA LEU A 41 4.09 -13.97 20.19
C LEU A 41 2.82 -14.49 20.88
N ARG A 42 1.70 -14.55 20.15
CA ARG A 42 0.43 -15.11 20.64
C ARG A 42 0.26 -16.58 20.32
N ASN A 43 1.20 -17.19 19.61
CA ASN A 43 1.08 -18.54 19.08
C ASN A 43 -0.20 -18.73 18.23
N GLU A 44 -0.60 -17.67 17.51
CA GLU A 44 -1.78 -17.65 16.66
C GLU A 44 -1.36 -17.69 15.19
N ALA A 45 -2.13 -18.41 14.36
CA ALA A 45 -1.94 -18.37 12.91
C ALA A 45 -2.51 -17.06 12.35
N ALA A 46 -1.70 -16.32 11.60
CA ALA A 46 -2.12 -15.08 10.94
C ALA A 46 -1.86 -15.15 9.44
N LEU A 47 -2.87 -14.74 8.66
CA LEU A 47 -2.72 -14.45 7.24
C LEU A 47 -2.57 -12.93 7.08
N ILE A 48 -1.46 -12.49 6.49
CA ILE A 48 -1.18 -11.07 6.28
C ILE A 48 -1.17 -10.81 4.79
N GLU A 49 -2.15 -10.04 4.31
CA GLU A 49 -2.25 -9.61 2.93
C GLU A 49 -2.12 -8.09 2.86
N ILE A 50 -1.08 -7.60 2.18
CA ILE A 50 -0.97 -6.17 1.87
C ILE A 50 -1.78 -5.90 0.59
N LYS A 51 -2.85 -5.11 0.71
CA LYS A 51 -3.68 -4.69 -0.43
C LYS A 51 -3.84 -3.16 -0.44
N THR A 52 -3.00 -2.45 -1.20
CA THR A 52 -3.42 -1.20 -1.87
C THR A 52 -2.52 -0.93 -3.07
N LEU A 53 -3.00 -1.41 -4.21
CA LEU A 53 -2.35 -1.32 -5.51
C LEU A 53 -3.21 -0.50 -6.47
N THR A 54 -4.27 0.14 -5.95
CA THR A 54 -5.33 0.72 -6.77
C THR A 54 -5.96 1.97 -6.19
N VAL A 55 -6.34 2.92 -7.05
CA VAL A 55 -7.20 4.07 -6.75
C VAL A 55 -8.60 3.79 -7.29
N ARG A 56 -9.64 3.84 -6.44
CA ARG A 56 -11.04 3.74 -6.90
C ARG A 56 -11.66 5.13 -6.99
N PHE A 57 -12.13 5.50 -8.19
CA PHE A 57 -12.85 6.74 -8.46
C PHE A 57 -14.33 6.45 -8.71
N LYS A 58 -15.22 7.26 -8.13
CA LYS A 58 -16.66 7.19 -8.33
C LYS A 58 -17.18 8.54 -8.80
N TYR A 59 -17.85 8.57 -9.95
CA TYR A 59 -18.43 9.78 -10.54
C TYR A 59 -19.84 9.49 -11.06
N ARG A 60 -20.82 10.21 -10.54
CA ARG A 60 -22.26 9.95 -10.76
C ARG A 60 -22.57 8.46 -10.45
N SER A 61 -23.20 7.75 -11.38
CA SER A 61 -23.53 6.33 -11.27
C SER A 61 -22.39 5.38 -11.66
N ARG A 62 -21.22 5.88 -12.06
CA ARG A 62 -20.08 5.06 -12.50
C ARG A 62 -19.01 4.98 -11.41
N SER A 63 -18.40 3.80 -11.27
CA SER A 63 -17.22 3.60 -10.43
C SER A 63 -16.15 2.86 -11.23
N ARG A 64 -14.89 3.25 -11.06
CA ARG A 64 -13.74 2.64 -11.71
C ARG A 64 -12.59 2.47 -10.73
N THR A 65 -11.82 1.40 -10.90
CA THR A 65 -10.64 1.09 -10.10
C THR A 65 -9.42 1.14 -11.02
N TYR A 66 -8.39 1.90 -10.65
CA TYR A 66 -7.14 2.12 -11.39
C TYR A 66 -6.01 1.46 -10.65
N TRP A 67 -5.14 0.72 -11.31
CA TRP A 67 -3.94 0.19 -10.66
C TRP A 67 -2.84 1.23 -10.62
N VAL A 68 -2.25 1.45 -9.46
CA VAL A 68 -1.14 2.39 -9.23
C VAL A 68 0.11 1.95 -10.00
N PHE A 69 0.25 0.65 -10.30
CA PHE A 69 1.35 0.13 -11.11
C PHE A 69 1.20 0.41 -12.61
N ASP A 70 -0.02 0.62 -13.10
CA ASP A 70 -0.26 0.98 -14.50
C ASP A 70 -0.07 2.49 -14.73
N MET A 71 0.12 3.26 -13.65
CA MET A 71 0.34 4.70 -13.74
C MET A 71 1.79 4.97 -14.14
N PRO A 72 2.04 5.81 -15.17
CA PRO A 72 3.39 6.26 -15.47
C PRO A 72 4.02 7.02 -14.29
N GLU A 73 5.34 7.17 -14.27
CA GLU A 73 6.01 8.04 -13.31
C GLU A 73 5.53 9.49 -13.48
N ILE A 74 5.20 10.17 -12.37
CA ILE A 74 4.69 11.56 -12.38
C ILE A 74 5.72 12.53 -12.99
N SER A 75 7.02 12.21 -12.84
CA SER A 75 8.12 12.97 -13.43
C SER A 75 8.09 12.97 -14.97
N ASN A 76 7.51 11.93 -15.60
CA ASN A 76 7.28 11.88 -17.04
C ASN A 76 5.94 12.52 -17.41
N LYS A 77 5.92 13.86 -17.38
CA LYS A 77 4.72 14.67 -17.63
C LYS A 77 3.97 14.28 -18.90
N LYS A 78 4.67 13.94 -20.00
CA LYS A 78 4.01 13.60 -21.27
C LYS A 78 3.18 12.34 -21.14
N LEU A 79 3.80 11.24 -20.72
CA LEU A 79 3.11 9.95 -20.55
C LEU A 79 2.00 10.04 -19.50
N TYR A 80 2.23 10.80 -18.42
CA TYR A 80 1.23 10.97 -17.38
C TYR A 80 -0.01 11.72 -17.88
N ILE A 81 0.17 12.75 -18.73
CA ILE A 81 -0.95 13.48 -19.35
C ILE A 81 -1.71 12.60 -20.36
N GLU A 82 -1.02 11.78 -21.16
CA GLU A 82 -1.65 10.80 -22.06
C GLU A 82 -2.50 9.79 -21.28
N TYR A 83 -1.93 9.21 -20.21
CA TYR A 83 -2.64 8.32 -19.29
C TYR A 83 -3.90 8.97 -18.70
N LEU A 84 -3.81 10.23 -18.25
CA LEU A 84 -4.98 10.97 -17.73
C LEU A 84 -6.03 11.24 -18.81
N PHE A 85 -5.62 11.49 -20.05
CA PHE A 85 -6.55 11.70 -21.16
C PHE A 85 -7.37 10.45 -21.44
N ASP A 86 -6.72 9.28 -21.51
CA ASP A 86 -7.39 7.99 -21.67
C ASP A 86 -8.31 7.69 -20.47
N LEU A 87 -7.82 7.92 -19.25
CA LEU A 87 -8.57 7.75 -18.01
C LEU A 87 -9.87 8.57 -18.02
N MET A 88 -9.80 9.82 -18.47
CA MET A 88 -10.96 10.73 -18.52
C MET A 88 -11.85 10.51 -19.75
N GLY A 89 -11.30 10.00 -20.86
CA GLY A 89 -12.02 9.68 -22.08
C GLY A 89 -13.15 8.67 -21.84
N GLU A 90 -12.97 7.75 -20.90
CA GLU A 90 -13.98 6.75 -20.53
C GLU A 90 -15.22 7.32 -19.82
N PHE A 91 -15.11 8.53 -19.27
CA PHE A 91 -16.24 9.27 -18.71
C PHE A 91 -16.87 10.25 -19.72
N LYS A 92 -16.21 10.49 -20.86
CA LYS A 92 -16.68 11.38 -21.93
C LYS A 92 -17.51 10.68 -23.02
N ARG A 93 -17.58 9.34 -23.06
CA ARG A 93 -18.59 8.62 -23.87
C ARG A 93 -19.97 8.79 -23.21
N LEU A 94 -20.54 9.97 -23.47
CA LEU A 94 -21.92 10.42 -23.21
C LEU A 94 -22.54 10.77 -24.56
#